data_AF-A0A4Q1UJ06-F1
#
_entry.id   AF-A0A4Q1UJ06-F1
#
_cell.length_a   1.000
_cell.length_b   1.000
_cell.length_c   1.000
_cell.angle_alpha   90.00
_cell.angle_beta   90.00
_cell.angle_gamma   90.00
#
_symmetry.space_group_name_H-M   'P 1'
#
loop_
_entity.id
_entity.type
_entity.pdbx_description
1 polymer ?
#
loop_
_entity_poly.entity_id
_entity_poly.type
_entity_poly.pdbx_seq_one_letter_code
_entity_poly.pdbx_strand_id
1 'polypeptide(L)'
;MASWVRYSMWDRWRDLTRFRLACEMALDSYKTYVNGFPVSSPSPLIVHDPSGDSGFKCVLDDFKQVLNDGEVLYRTLYPTYVALTEDLARELLERLVTDKGVARTSFPGMKAGNLTEAAERYIADVAMEVWGDAILKAGARDWSGIKGGKRAVVEAVTVRNLCAHGIPVFNRKAINRITAAAGRNIALKEADPIKLDKKRFTNYTATLRAFARVLADGVTSLPDVKKGS
;
A
#
# COMPACT_ATOMS: atom_id res chain seq x y z
N MET A 1 5.35 24.71 -23.05
CA MET A 1 5.62 23.27 -22.81
C MET A 1 5.34 22.99 -21.34
N ALA A 2 4.40 22.10 -21.03
CA ALA A 2 4.21 21.66 -19.65
C ALA A 2 5.49 20.94 -19.20
N SER A 3 6.12 21.39 -18.12
CA SER A 3 7.27 20.69 -17.55
C SER A 3 6.81 19.30 -17.09
N TRP A 4 7.49 18.25 -17.54
CA TRP A 4 7.17 16.90 -17.11
C TRP A 4 7.52 16.76 -15.62
N VAL A 5 6.51 16.49 -14.81
CA VAL A 5 6.70 16.29 -13.37
C VAL A 5 6.99 14.82 -13.10
N ARG A 6 8.14 14.54 -12.49
CA ARG A 6 8.48 13.20 -11.98
C ARG A 6 8.37 13.18 -10.47
N TYR A 7 7.34 12.49 -9.96
CA TYR A 7 7.20 12.22 -8.54
C TYR A 7 8.18 11.12 -8.11
N SER A 8 8.92 11.34 -7.01
CA SER A 8 9.94 10.40 -6.49
C SER A 8 9.34 9.04 -6.11
N MET A 9 8.07 9.03 -5.74
CA MET A 9 7.26 7.83 -5.48
C MET A 9 7.38 6.80 -6.62
N TRP A 10 7.43 7.22 -7.88
CA TRP A 10 7.48 6.29 -9.02
C TRP A 10 8.79 5.53 -9.12
N ASP A 11 9.90 6.18 -8.76
CA ASP A 11 11.20 5.53 -8.68
C ASP A 11 11.23 4.52 -7.54
N ARG A 12 10.78 4.93 -6.36
CA ARG A 12 10.67 4.04 -5.18
C ARG A 12 9.74 2.86 -5.43
N TRP A 13 8.62 3.08 -6.12
CA TRP A 13 7.69 2.02 -6.52
C TRP A 13 8.34 1.01 -7.46
N ARG A 14 9.09 1.50 -8.46
CA ARG A 14 9.83 0.65 -9.40
C ARG A 14 10.88 -0.17 -8.66
N ASP A 15 11.63 0.44 -7.76
CA ASP A 15 12.70 -0.23 -7.03
C ASP A 15 12.13 -1.27 -6.06
N LEU A 16 11.02 -0.97 -5.38
CA LEU A 16 10.29 -1.94 -4.55
C LEU A 16 9.70 -3.10 -5.39
N THR A 17 9.27 -2.82 -6.63
CA THR A 17 8.79 -3.86 -7.56
C THR A 17 9.92 -4.80 -7.96
N ARG A 18 11.11 -4.25 -8.26
CA ARG A 18 12.32 -5.02 -8.59
C ARG A 18 12.77 -5.85 -7.38
N PHE A 19 12.79 -5.26 -6.19
CA PHE A 19 13.14 -5.95 -4.95
C PHE A 19 12.20 -7.13 -4.69
N ARG A 20 10.88 -6.93 -4.79
CA ARG A 20 9.89 -8.02 -4.68
C ARG A 20 10.19 -9.16 -5.65
N LEU A 21 10.45 -8.87 -6.92
CA LEU A 21 10.75 -9.89 -7.93
C LEU A 21 12.02 -10.67 -7.58
N ALA A 22 13.07 -9.99 -7.12
CA ALA A 22 14.28 -10.64 -6.66
C ALA A 22 14.02 -11.56 -5.44
N CYS A 23 13.21 -11.12 -4.47
CA CYS A 23 12.80 -11.94 -3.34
C CYS A 23 12.00 -13.17 -3.77
N GLU A 24 11.03 -13.01 -4.70
CA GLU A 24 10.26 -14.13 -5.25
C GLU A 24 11.19 -15.17 -5.89
N MET A 25 12.12 -14.73 -6.75
CA MET A 25 13.08 -15.63 -7.42
C MET A 25 13.99 -16.35 -6.42
N ALA A 26 14.53 -15.64 -5.43
CA ALA A 26 15.39 -16.23 -4.40
C ALA A 26 14.63 -17.25 -3.54
N LEU A 27 13.42 -16.91 -3.09
CA LEU A 27 12.59 -17.80 -2.29
C LEU A 27 12.13 -19.02 -3.08
N ASP A 28 11.76 -18.88 -4.34
CA ASP A 28 11.33 -20.01 -5.18
C ASP A 28 12.50 -20.96 -5.49
N SER A 29 13.71 -20.43 -5.69
CA SER A 29 14.93 -21.24 -5.78
C SER A 29 15.18 -22.02 -4.49
N TYR A 30 15.07 -21.36 -3.34
CA TYR A 30 15.35 -21.99 -2.04
C TYR A 30 14.27 -23.01 -1.64
N LYS A 31 12.99 -22.72 -1.93
CA LYS A 31 11.88 -23.68 -1.80
C LYS A 31 12.14 -24.95 -2.60
N THR A 32 12.55 -24.81 -3.85
CA THR A 32 12.83 -25.96 -4.72
C THR A 32 13.91 -26.84 -4.11
N TYR A 33 14.99 -26.23 -3.61
CA TYR A 33 16.07 -26.95 -2.95
C TYR A 33 15.61 -27.68 -1.67
N VAL A 34 14.96 -26.98 -0.74
CA VAL A 34 14.56 -27.55 0.57
C VAL A 34 13.44 -28.59 0.41
N ASN A 35 12.47 -28.36 -0.47
CA ASN A 35 11.39 -29.31 -0.72
C ASN A 35 11.89 -30.58 -1.43
N GLY A 36 13.01 -30.50 -2.16
CA GLY A 36 13.65 -31.62 -2.85
C GLY A 36 14.50 -32.54 -1.96
N PHE A 37 14.66 -32.24 -0.66
CA PHE A 37 15.44 -33.08 0.25
C PHE A 37 14.85 -34.50 0.35
N PRO A 38 15.63 -35.56 0.06
CA PRO A 38 15.17 -36.95 0.13
C PRO A 38 15.19 -37.49 1.57
N VAL A 39 14.93 -36.63 2.55
CA VAL A 39 14.95 -36.95 3.97
C VAL A 39 13.69 -36.42 4.64
N SER A 40 13.07 -37.28 5.43
CA SER A 40 12.05 -36.92 6.42
C SER A 40 12.64 -37.21 7.79
N SER A 41 12.71 -36.20 8.65
CA SER A 41 13.21 -36.38 10.00
C SER A 41 12.37 -35.58 10.99
N PRO A 42 11.87 -36.21 12.07
CA PRO A 42 11.24 -35.49 13.17
C PRO A 42 12.28 -34.85 14.09
N SER A 43 13.58 -35.15 13.90
CA SER A 43 14.64 -34.56 14.70
C SER A 43 14.77 -33.07 14.39
N PRO A 44 14.93 -32.22 15.41
CA PRO A 44 15.10 -30.80 15.18
C PRO A 44 16.41 -30.50 14.43
N LEU A 45 16.30 -29.67 13.41
CA LEU A 45 17.39 -29.01 12.72
C LEU A 45 17.74 -27.71 13.44
N ILE A 46 19.01 -27.31 13.36
CA ILE A 46 19.43 -25.95 13.70
C ILE A 46 19.71 -25.25 12.37
N VAL A 47 18.89 -24.24 12.06
CA VAL A 47 19.03 -23.41 10.87
C VAL A 47 19.78 -22.16 11.27
N HIS A 48 20.95 -21.94 10.67
CA HIS A 48 21.75 -20.74 10.88
C HIS A 48 21.50 -19.72 9.78
N ASP A 49 21.63 -18.44 10.11
CA ASP A 49 21.78 -17.39 9.13
C ASP A 49 23.11 -17.53 8.36
N PRO A 50 23.29 -16.81 7.23
CA PRO A 50 24.51 -16.93 6.44
C PRO A 50 25.80 -16.51 7.17
N SER A 51 25.71 -15.68 8.22
CA SER A 51 26.90 -15.31 9.01
C SER A 51 27.26 -16.36 10.06
N GLY A 52 26.32 -17.21 10.43
CA GLY A 52 26.47 -18.23 11.48
C GLY A 52 26.25 -17.70 12.89
N ASP A 53 26.06 -16.38 13.05
CA ASP A 53 25.96 -15.72 14.35
C ASP A 53 24.60 -15.95 15.02
N SER A 54 23.57 -16.19 14.21
CA SER A 54 22.23 -16.47 14.71
C SER A 54 21.63 -17.70 14.05
N GLY A 55 20.74 -18.35 14.78
CA GLY A 55 20.03 -19.51 14.27
C GLY A 55 18.82 -19.84 15.11
N PHE A 56 17.95 -20.68 14.56
CA PHE A 56 16.78 -21.18 15.25
C PHE A 56 16.65 -22.68 15.08
N LYS A 57 16.03 -23.32 16.07
CA LYS A 57 15.79 -24.75 16.09
C LYS A 57 14.37 -25.04 15.60
N CYS A 58 14.20 -25.93 14.63
CA CYS A 58 12.89 -26.31 14.07
C CYS A 58 12.90 -27.72 13.50
N VAL A 59 11.75 -28.35 13.30
CA VAL A 59 11.64 -29.59 12.53
C VAL A 59 11.59 -29.24 11.03
N LEU A 60 12.07 -30.15 10.16
CA LEU A 60 12.12 -29.92 8.71
C LEU A 60 10.73 -29.58 8.13
N ASP A 61 9.69 -30.27 8.58
CA ASP A 61 8.33 -30.05 8.06
C ASP A 61 7.76 -28.69 8.49
N ASP A 62 8.02 -28.26 9.73
CA ASP A 62 7.67 -26.91 10.20
C ASP A 62 8.39 -25.85 9.37
N PHE A 63 9.68 -26.06 9.08
CA PHE A 63 10.45 -25.14 8.25
C PHE A 63 9.91 -25.08 6.82
N LYS A 64 9.57 -26.22 6.22
CA LYS A 64 8.91 -26.28 4.91
C LYS A 64 7.57 -25.57 4.93
N GLN A 65 6.78 -25.70 5.99
CA GLN A 65 5.50 -25.00 6.11
C GLN A 65 5.68 -23.48 6.08
N VAL A 66 6.61 -22.95 6.87
CA VAL A 66 6.92 -21.51 6.89
C VAL A 66 7.48 -21.06 5.55
N LEU A 67 8.43 -21.80 4.97
CA LEU A 67 9.05 -21.47 3.70
C LEU A 67 8.05 -21.46 2.53
N ASN A 68 7.05 -22.34 2.57
CA ASN A 68 5.99 -22.42 1.56
C ASN A 68 4.87 -21.38 1.79
N ASP A 69 4.83 -20.69 2.93
CA ASP A 69 3.94 -19.54 3.14
C ASP A 69 4.47 -18.29 2.40
N GLY A 70 4.14 -18.22 1.12
CA GLY A 70 4.45 -17.05 0.29
C GLY A 70 3.71 -15.77 0.69
N GLU A 71 2.68 -15.84 1.55
CA GLU A 71 1.97 -14.64 1.99
C GLU A 71 2.80 -13.76 2.91
N VAL A 72 3.77 -14.34 3.64
CA VAL A 72 4.66 -13.58 4.54
C VAL A 72 5.39 -12.48 3.77
N LEU A 73 5.99 -12.80 2.62
CA LEU A 73 6.67 -11.80 1.77
C LEU A 73 5.73 -10.65 1.41
N TYR A 74 4.52 -10.97 0.97
CA TYR A 74 3.55 -9.97 0.55
C TYR A 74 3.07 -9.13 1.74
N ARG A 75 2.81 -9.73 2.90
CA ARG A 75 2.42 -9.00 4.13
C ARG A 75 3.52 -8.05 4.61
N THR A 76 4.79 -8.41 4.42
CA THR A 76 5.93 -7.54 4.74
C THR A 76 6.08 -6.37 3.78
N LEU A 77 5.95 -6.61 2.47
CA LEU A 77 6.17 -5.57 1.45
C LEU A 77 4.96 -4.64 1.27
N TYR A 78 3.75 -5.14 1.52
CA TYR A 78 2.52 -4.44 1.20
C TYR A 78 2.34 -3.09 1.94
N PRO A 79 2.69 -2.96 3.23
CA PRO A 79 2.69 -1.67 3.93
C PRO A 79 3.50 -0.59 3.22
N THR A 80 4.65 -0.94 2.63
CA THR A 80 5.51 0.01 1.91
C THR A 80 4.83 0.55 0.65
N TYR A 81 4.07 -0.26 -0.09
CA TYR A 81 3.30 0.22 -1.25
C TYR A 81 2.21 1.23 -0.87
N VAL A 82 1.55 1.02 0.27
CA VAL A 82 0.57 1.99 0.79
C VAL A 82 1.27 3.26 1.25
N ALA A 83 2.39 3.15 1.98
CA ALA A 83 3.18 4.29 2.42
C ALA A 83 3.69 5.15 1.25
N LEU A 84 4.07 4.53 0.12
CA LEU A 84 4.42 5.26 -1.10
C LEU A 84 3.24 6.07 -1.67
N THR A 85 2.03 5.54 -1.58
CA THR A 85 0.81 6.25 -2.04
C THR A 85 0.50 7.44 -1.12
N GLU A 86 0.67 7.27 0.19
CA GLU A 86 0.55 8.33 1.19
C GLU A 86 1.62 9.42 0.99
N ASP A 87 2.87 9.02 0.70
CA ASP A 87 3.99 9.92 0.41
C ASP A 87 3.69 10.82 -0.79
N LEU A 88 3.21 10.24 -1.90
CA LEU A 88 2.75 11.00 -3.05
C LEU A 88 1.62 11.96 -2.68
N ALA A 89 0.63 11.51 -1.90
CA ALA A 89 -0.49 12.36 -1.52
C ALA A 89 -0.04 13.61 -0.73
N ARG A 90 1.00 13.50 0.12
CA ARG A 90 1.61 14.66 0.79
C ARG A 90 2.18 15.65 -0.23
N GLU A 91 3.03 15.16 -1.14
CA GLU A 91 3.65 16.00 -2.18
C GLU A 91 2.58 16.69 -3.06
N LEU A 92 1.54 15.95 -3.46
CA LEU A 92 0.43 16.49 -4.25
C LEU A 92 -0.36 17.56 -3.50
N LEU A 93 -0.59 17.37 -2.21
CA LEU A 93 -1.33 18.32 -1.39
C LEU A 93 -0.54 19.63 -1.21
N GLU A 94 0.77 19.54 -0.96
CA GLU A 94 1.63 20.72 -0.89
C GLU A 94 1.55 21.52 -2.19
N ARG A 95 1.68 20.85 -3.34
CA ARG A 95 1.61 21.49 -4.66
C ARG A 95 0.23 22.07 -4.99
N LEU A 96 -0.85 21.39 -4.59
CA LEU A 96 -2.19 21.93 -4.75
C LEU A 96 -2.33 23.28 -4.03
N VAL A 97 -1.73 23.41 -2.84
CA VAL A 97 -1.78 24.66 -2.07
C VAL A 97 -0.81 25.71 -2.61
N THR A 98 0.44 25.35 -2.92
CA THR A 98 1.50 26.32 -3.29
C THR A 98 1.48 26.70 -4.75
N ASP A 99 1.33 25.73 -5.64
CA ASP A 99 1.50 25.91 -7.08
C ASP A 99 0.15 26.15 -7.73
N LYS A 100 -0.89 25.43 -7.28
CA LYS A 100 -2.23 25.47 -7.88
C LYS A 100 -3.20 26.42 -7.18
N GLY A 101 -2.80 27.00 -6.03
CA GLY A 101 -3.58 27.99 -5.30
C GLY A 101 -4.87 27.46 -4.67
N VAL A 102 -4.99 26.16 -4.47
CA VAL A 102 -6.15 25.56 -3.80
C VAL A 102 -6.12 25.94 -2.32
N ALA A 103 -7.20 26.57 -1.85
CA ALA A 103 -7.32 26.99 -0.46
C ALA A 103 -7.24 25.78 0.48
N ARG A 104 -6.46 25.89 1.57
CA ARG A 104 -6.32 24.82 2.59
C ARG A 104 -7.64 24.35 3.17
N THR A 105 -8.65 25.23 3.22
CA THR A 105 -10.01 24.91 3.67
C THR A 105 -10.72 23.88 2.78
N SER A 106 -10.20 23.59 1.59
CA SER A 106 -10.67 22.51 0.71
C SER A 106 -10.25 21.11 1.19
N PHE A 107 -9.40 21.01 2.22
CA PHE A 107 -8.93 19.76 2.82
C PHE A 107 -9.45 19.65 4.27
N PRO A 108 -10.64 19.06 4.49
CA PRO A 108 -11.32 19.09 5.79
C PRO A 108 -10.51 18.36 6.86
N GLY A 109 -10.13 19.08 7.93
CA GLY A 109 -9.30 18.55 9.02
C GLY A 109 -7.81 18.88 8.91
N MET A 110 -7.38 19.49 7.81
CA MET A 110 -6.01 19.99 7.69
C MET A 110 -5.79 21.20 8.63
N LYS A 111 -4.76 21.11 9.46
CA LYS A 111 -4.43 22.16 10.45
C LYS A 111 -3.75 23.36 9.80
N ALA A 112 -3.88 24.52 10.45
CA ALA A 112 -3.10 25.71 10.12
C ALA A 112 -1.61 25.53 10.50
N GLY A 113 -0.74 26.44 10.03
CA GLY A 113 0.69 26.43 10.34
C GLY A 113 1.58 26.04 9.16
N ASN A 114 2.74 25.46 9.45
CA ASN A 114 3.68 24.98 8.43
C ASN A 114 2.99 24.01 7.46
N LEU A 115 3.13 24.24 6.15
CA LEU A 115 2.40 23.48 5.14
C LEU A 115 2.80 22.00 5.12
N THR A 116 4.10 21.73 5.13
CA THR A 116 4.68 20.39 5.07
C THR A 116 4.25 19.56 6.28
N GLU A 117 4.37 20.12 7.49
CA GLU A 117 3.92 19.43 8.71
C GLU A 117 2.40 19.21 8.72
N ALA A 118 1.63 20.20 8.25
CA ALA A 118 0.18 20.08 8.16
C ALA A 118 -0.24 19.02 7.14
N ALA A 119 0.43 18.93 5.99
CA ALA A 119 0.19 17.92 4.96
C ALA A 119 0.55 16.52 5.48
N GLU A 120 1.68 16.38 6.16
CA GLU A 120 2.10 15.12 6.78
C GLU A 120 1.08 14.61 7.80
N ARG A 121 0.69 15.45 8.77
CA ARG A 121 -0.32 15.09 9.76
C ARG A 121 -1.67 14.81 9.13
N TYR A 122 -2.06 15.58 8.12
CA TYR A 122 -3.33 15.37 7.43
C TYR A 122 -3.40 13.99 6.78
N ILE A 123 -2.36 13.59 6.03
CA ILE A 123 -2.33 12.27 5.39
C ILE A 123 -2.24 11.13 6.42
N ALA A 124 -1.55 11.34 7.55
CA ALA A 124 -1.40 10.34 8.60
C ALA A 124 -2.67 10.16 9.46
N ASP A 125 -3.33 11.25 9.83
CA ASP A 125 -4.43 11.24 10.81
C ASP A 125 -5.81 11.06 10.15
N VAL A 126 -5.96 11.51 8.89
CA VAL A 126 -7.24 11.48 8.17
C VAL A 126 -7.33 10.23 7.31
N ALA A 127 -8.52 9.61 7.29
CA ALA A 127 -8.74 8.40 6.51
C ALA A 127 -8.50 8.64 5.01
N MET A 128 -7.88 7.66 4.32
CA MET A 128 -7.51 7.77 2.90
C MET A 128 -8.68 8.12 1.98
N GLU A 129 -9.86 7.59 2.25
CA GLU A 129 -11.07 7.93 1.50
C GLU A 129 -11.45 9.40 1.59
N VAL A 130 -11.15 10.07 2.72
CA VAL A 130 -11.50 11.47 2.95
C VAL A 130 -10.50 12.40 2.28
N TRP A 131 -9.19 12.20 2.52
CA TRP A 131 -8.20 13.02 1.83
C TRP A 131 -8.13 12.68 0.33
N GLY A 132 -8.42 11.44 -0.05
CA GLY A 132 -8.52 11.01 -1.44
C GLY A 132 -9.65 11.70 -2.17
N ASP A 133 -10.84 11.81 -1.56
CA ASP A 133 -11.96 12.61 -2.08
C ASP A 133 -11.52 14.07 -2.31
N ALA A 134 -10.85 14.67 -1.33
CA ALA A 134 -10.46 16.07 -1.38
C ALA A 134 -9.45 16.37 -2.49
N ILE A 135 -8.40 15.54 -2.63
CA ILE A 135 -7.37 15.70 -3.67
C ILE A 135 -7.97 15.43 -5.07
N LEU A 136 -8.78 14.37 -5.23
CA LEU A 136 -9.47 14.09 -6.50
C LEU A 136 -10.35 15.27 -6.91
N LYS A 137 -11.17 15.77 -5.99
CA LYS A 137 -12.06 16.91 -6.25
C LYS A 137 -11.28 18.17 -6.62
N ALA A 138 -10.18 18.46 -5.93
CA ALA A 138 -9.31 19.59 -6.25
C ALA A 138 -8.72 19.47 -7.66
N GLY A 139 -8.36 18.26 -8.09
CA GLY A 139 -7.89 17.95 -9.44
C GLY A 139 -8.98 17.76 -10.49
N ALA A 140 -10.24 18.11 -10.19
CA ALA A 140 -11.41 17.87 -11.07
C ALA A 140 -11.53 16.41 -11.55
N ARG A 141 -11.20 15.45 -10.66
CA ARG A 141 -11.35 14.00 -10.84
C ARG A 141 -12.32 13.43 -9.82
N ASP A 142 -12.68 12.18 -10.03
CA ASP A 142 -13.43 11.35 -9.09
C ASP A 142 -12.87 9.93 -9.08
N TRP A 143 -13.54 9.02 -8.37
CA TRP A 143 -13.11 7.62 -8.25
C TRP A 143 -13.38 6.77 -9.49
N SER A 144 -14.11 7.29 -10.50
CA SER A 144 -14.53 6.50 -11.66
C SER A 144 -13.35 6.06 -12.54
N GLY A 145 -12.26 6.84 -12.54
CA GLY A 145 -11.01 6.51 -13.23
C GLY A 145 -10.21 5.36 -12.60
N ILE A 146 -10.65 4.82 -11.46
CA ILE A 146 -9.94 3.79 -10.71
C ILE A 146 -10.73 2.49 -10.81
N LYS A 147 -10.08 1.41 -11.27
CA LYS A 147 -10.72 0.10 -11.35
C LYS A 147 -11.21 -0.34 -9.96
N GLY A 148 -12.52 -0.55 -9.84
CA GLY A 148 -13.17 -0.90 -8.56
C GLY A 148 -13.46 0.31 -7.64
N GLY A 149 -13.10 1.52 -8.06
CA GLY A 149 -13.44 2.79 -7.44
C GLY A 149 -12.95 2.94 -5.99
N LYS A 150 -13.63 3.81 -5.25
CA LYS A 150 -13.37 4.13 -3.84
C LYS A 150 -13.28 2.88 -2.97
N ARG A 151 -14.22 1.95 -3.14
CA ARG A 151 -14.24 0.68 -2.41
C ARG A 151 -12.92 -0.07 -2.54
N ALA A 152 -12.40 -0.24 -3.76
CA ALA A 152 -11.20 -1.06 -3.97
C ALA A 152 -9.96 -0.47 -3.29
N VAL A 153 -9.83 0.86 -3.30
CA VAL A 153 -8.75 1.57 -2.60
C VAL A 153 -8.92 1.45 -1.08
N VAL A 154 -10.14 1.66 -0.56
CA VAL A 154 -10.43 1.53 0.87
C VAL A 154 -10.19 0.11 1.38
N GLU A 155 -10.57 -0.91 0.60
CA GLU A 155 -10.30 -2.32 0.91
C GLU A 155 -8.79 -2.56 0.97
N ALA A 156 -8.03 -2.08 -0.01
CA ALA A 156 -6.58 -2.20 -0.06
C ALA A 156 -5.91 -1.65 1.23
N VAL A 157 -6.24 -0.41 1.61
CA VAL A 157 -5.67 0.23 2.83
C VAL A 157 -6.14 -0.45 4.11
N THR A 158 -7.39 -0.89 4.14
CA THR A 158 -7.94 -1.60 5.30
C THR A 158 -7.21 -2.92 5.52
N VAL A 159 -6.96 -3.68 4.45
CA VAL A 159 -6.14 -4.89 4.51
C VAL A 159 -4.73 -4.57 4.99
N ARG A 160 -4.11 -3.47 4.52
CA ARG A 160 -2.77 -3.05 5.00
C ARG A 160 -2.75 -2.85 6.50
N ASN A 161 -3.74 -2.13 7.05
CA ASN A 161 -3.79 -1.84 8.47
C ASN A 161 -3.94 -3.12 9.30
N LEU A 162 -4.82 -4.03 8.87
CA LEU A 162 -5.00 -5.31 9.55
C LEU A 162 -3.70 -6.15 9.50
N CYS A 163 -3.06 -6.26 8.33
CA CYS A 163 -1.78 -6.96 8.18
C CYS A 163 -0.68 -6.34 9.05
N ALA A 164 -0.56 -5.02 9.10
CA ALA A 164 0.45 -4.31 9.90
C ALA A 164 0.28 -4.55 11.41
N HIS A 165 -0.94 -4.84 11.87
CA HIS A 165 -1.23 -5.21 13.26
C HIS A 165 -1.22 -6.72 13.50
N GLY A 166 -0.84 -7.53 12.52
CA GLY A 166 -0.84 -9.00 12.64
C GLY A 166 -2.25 -9.60 12.75
N ILE A 167 -3.29 -8.87 12.36
CA ILE A 167 -4.68 -9.33 12.41
C ILE A 167 -4.97 -10.15 11.14
N PRO A 168 -5.28 -11.46 11.24
CA PRO A 168 -5.39 -12.33 10.08
C PRO A 168 -6.81 -12.41 9.49
N VAL A 169 -7.79 -11.71 10.07
CA VAL A 169 -9.21 -11.78 9.69
C VAL A 169 -9.87 -10.40 9.62
N PHE A 170 -10.96 -10.30 8.87
CA PHE A 170 -11.77 -9.08 8.86
C PHE A 170 -12.57 -8.92 10.16
N ASN A 171 -12.44 -7.77 10.79
CA ASN A 171 -13.25 -7.37 11.95
C ASN A 171 -14.41 -6.45 11.53
N ARG A 172 -15.41 -6.27 12.41
CA ARG A 172 -16.56 -5.39 12.16
C ARG A 172 -16.18 -3.99 11.68
N LYS A 173 -15.14 -3.38 12.28
CA LYS A 173 -14.68 -2.02 11.91
C LYS A 173 -14.23 -1.97 10.44
N ALA A 174 -13.44 -2.95 10.00
CA ALA A 174 -12.99 -3.06 8.63
C ALA A 174 -14.15 -3.25 7.64
N ILE A 175 -15.09 -4.14 7.97
CA ILE A 175 -16.26 -4.41 7.13
C ILE A 175 -17.14 -3.17 6.98
N ASN A 176 -17.42 -2.48 8.08
CA ASN A 176 -18.22 -1.26 8.07
C ASN A 176 -17.56 -0.18 7.18
N ARG A 177 -16.24 0.00 7.30
CA ARG A 177 -15.48 0.94 6.46
C ARG A 177 -15.55 0.60 4.97
N ILE A 178 -15.33 -0.67 4.61
CA ILE A 178 -15.38 -1.12 3.21
C ILE A 178 -16.81 -1.03 2.66
N THR A 179 -17.82 -1.36 3.47
CA THR A 179 -19.24 -1.28 3.10
C THR A 179 -19.67 0.16 2.85
N ALA A 180 -19.27 1.09 3.71
CA ALA A 180 -19.51 2.51 3.53
C ALA A 180 -18.87 3.02 2.23
N ALA A 181 -17.63 2.63 1.93
CA ALA A 181 -16.96 2.99 0.68
C ALA A 181 -17.58 2.32 -0.57
N ALA A 182 -18.26 1.19 -0.41
CA ALA A 182 -18.97 0.51 -1.49
C ALA A 182 -20.33 1.15 -1.80
N GLY A 183 -20.95 1.84 -0.85
CA GLY A 183 -22.33 2.35 -0.96
C GLY A 183 -23.39 1.24 -1.08
N ARG A 184 -23.03 -0.01 -0.78
CA ARG A 184 -23.90 -1.20 -0.87
C ARG A 184 -23.35 -2.31 0.00
N ASN A 185 -24.20 -3.30 0.28
CA ASN A 185 -23.78 -4.52 0.97
C ASN A 185 -22.68 -5.25 0.19
N ILE A 186 -21.68 -5.74 0.94
CA ILE A 186 -20.56 -6.51 0.42
C ILE A 186 -20.66 -7.96 0.91
N ALA A 187 -20.03 -8.88 0.19
CA ALA A 187 -20.02 -10.31 0.55
C ALA A 187 -19.04 -10.67 1.68
N LEU A 188 -18.22 -9.72 2.13
CA LEU A 188 -17.25 -9.92 3.22
C LEU A 188 -17.97 -10.04 4.56
N LYS A 189 -17.60 -11.05 5.35
CA LYS A 189 -18.14 -11.34 6.68
C LYS A 189 -17.08 -11.20 7.76
N GLU A 190 -17.52 -11.04 9.00
CA GLU A 190 -16.60 -11.06 10.15
C GLU A 190 -15.93 -12.42 10.25
N ALA A 191 -14.67 -12.42 10.69
CA ALA A 191 -13.81 -13.60 10.75
C ALA A 191 -13.42 -14.21 9.39
N ASP A 192 -13.85 -13.62 8.25
CA ASP A 192 -13.31 -14.03 6.95
C ASP A 192 -11.78 -13.86 6.94
N PRO A 193 -11.02 -14.87 6.48
CA PRO A 193 -9.56 -14.81 6.47
C PRO A 193 -9.06 -13.77 5.47
N ILE A 194 -8.06 -13.00 5.89
CA ILE A 194 -7.33 -12.09 5.02
C ILE A 194 -6.26 -12.90 4.31
N LYS A 195 -6.54 -13.25 3.05
CA LYS A 195 -5.58 -13.88 2.15
C LYS A 195 -4.83 -12.79 1.38
N LEU A 196 -3.52 -12.75 1.53
CA LEU A 196 -2.63 -11.88 0.77
C LEU A 196 -1.68 -12.71 -0.10
N ASP A 197 -2.26 -13.60 -0.90
CA ASP A 197 -1.55 -14.32 -1.94
C ASP A 197 -1.04 -13.38 -3.05
N LYS A 198 -0.21 -13.91 -3.97
CA LYS A 198 0.37 -13.16 -5.08
C LYS A 198 -0.68 -12.42 -5.92
N LYS A 199 -1.84 -13.04 -6.16
CA LYS A 199 -2.91 -12.48 -6.98
C LYS A 199 -3.58 -11.31 -6.26
N ARG A 200 -3.93 -11.48 -4.98
CA ARG A 200 -4.50 -10.45 -4.12
C ARG A 200 -3.54 -9.28 -3.95
N PHE A 201 -2.28 -9.55 -3.64
CA PHE A 201 -1.23 -8.55 -3.55
C PHE A 201 -1.07 -7.75 -4.85
N THR A 202 -0.98 -8.42 -5.99
CA THR A 202 -0.84 -7.75 -7.30
C THR A 202 -2.07 -6.89 -7.61
N ASN A 203 -3.27 -7.36 -7.29
CA ASN A 203 -4.48 -6.59 -7.47
C ASN A 203 -4.51 -5.34 -6.58
N TYR A 204 -4.19 -5.47 -5.30
CA TYR A 204 -4.18 -4.31 -4.39
C TYR A 204 -3.11 -3.29 -4.77
N THR A 205 -1.89 -3.73 -5.08
CA THR A 205 -0.83 -2.82 -5.53
C THR A 205 -1.17 -2.15 -6.87
N ALA A 206 -1.79 -2.87 -7.82
CA ALA A 206 -2.28 -2.27 -9.06
C ALA A 206 -3.37 -1.22 -8.81
N THR A 207 -4.30 -1.47 -7.88
CA THR A 207 -5.33 -0.51 -7.47
C THR A 207 -4.71 0.75 -6.86
N LEU A 208 -3.77 0.60 -5.92
CA LEU A 208 -3.05 1.73 -5.31
C LEU A 208 -2.26 2.52 -6.36
N ARG A 209 -1.62 1.84 -7.31
CA ARG A 209 -0.91 2.47 -8.43
C ARG A 209 -1.84 3.28 -9.32
N ALA A 210 -3.02 2.72 -9.65
CA ALA A 210 -4.02 3.41 -10.45
C ALA A 210 -4.55 4.64 -9.72
N PHE A 211 -4.83 4.52 -8.43
CA PHE A 211 -5.23 5.65 -7.59
C PHE A 211 -4.17 6.75 -7.58
N ALA A 212 -2.91 6.41 -7.30
CA ALA A 212 -1.78 7.33 -7.33
C ALA A 212 -1.65 8.08 -8.68
N ARG A 213 -1.87 7.39 -9.80
CA ARG A 213 -1.86 8.01 -11.14
C ARG A 213 -3.01 9.01 -11.30
N VAL A 214 -4.24 8.63 -10.97
CA VAL A 214 -5.39 9.53 -11.11
C VAL A 214 -5.23 10.79 -10.27
N LEU A 215 -4.68 10.67 -9.05
CA LEU A 215 -4.34 11.83 -8.22
C LEU A 215 -3.29 12.72 -8.91
N ALA A 216 -2.15 12.14 -9.30
CA ALA A 216 -1.05 12.88 -9.91
C ALA A 216 -1.46 13.56 -11.23
N ASP A 217 -2.20 12.86 -12.08
CA ASP A 217 -2.71 13.38 -13.36
C ASP A 217 -3.68 14.54 -13.12
N GLY A 218 -4.58 14.41 -12.13
CA GLY A 218 -5.49 15.49 -11.73
C GLY A 218 -4.74 16.75 -11.35
N VAL A 219 -3.81 16.65 -10.39
CA VAL A 219 -3.03 17.81 -9.92
C VAL A 219 -2.14 18.39 -11.01
N THR A 220 -1.46 17.55 -11.79
CA THR A 220 -0.55 18.02 -12.85
C THR A 220 -1.31 18.75 -13.97
N SER A 221 -2.55 18.35 -14.24
CA SER A 221 -3.39 18.98 -15.29
C SER A 221 -3.93 20.35 -14.92
N LEU A 222 -3.88 20.75 -13.64
CA LEU A 222 -4.31 22.08 -13.21
C LEU A 222 -3.30 23.16 -13.64
N PRO A 223 -3.75 24.36 -14.04
CA PRO A 223 -2.85 25.48 -14.30
C PRO A 223 -2.16 25.93 -13.00
N ASP A 224 -0.89 26.32 -13.10
CA ASP A 224 -0.21 26.98 -11.99
C ASP A 224 -0.75 28.40 -11.82
N VAL A 225 -0.82 28.85 -10.57
CA VAL A 225 -1.07 30.26 -10.28
C VAL A 225 0.16 31.04 -10.75
N LYS A 226 -0.06 32.09 -11.55
CA LYS A 226 1.01 33.01 -11.93
C LYS A 226 1.61 33.60 -10.65
N LYS A 227 2.85 33.23 -10.33
CA LYS A 227 3.64 34.00 -9.36
C LYS A 227 3.82 35.38 -9.99
N GLY A 228 3.34 36.42 -9.31
CA GLY A 228 3.42 37.79 -9.80
C GLY A 228 4.84 38.12 -10.23
N SER A 229 4.96 38.73 -11.42
CA SER A 229 6.17 39.39 -11.92
C SER A 229 6.60 40.51 -11.00
#